data_AF-A0AAV5KUG0-F1
#
_entry.id   AF-A0AAV5KUG0-F1
#
_cell.length_a   1.000
_cell.length_b   1.000
_cell.length_c   1.000
_cell.angle_alpha   90.00
_cell.angle_beta   90.00
_cell.angle_gamma   90.00
#
_symmetry.space_group_name_H-M   'P 1'
#
loop_
_entity.id
_entity.type
_entity.pdbx_description
1 polymer ?
#
loop_
_entity_poly.entity_id
_entity_poly.type
_entity_poly.pdbx_seq_one_letter_code
_entity_poly.pdbx_strand_id
1 'polypeptide(L)'
;MIPGGYTYLVHPVDLSGPCKSRVTLTISGTIVAPKDPEAWNGLNPRKWLYFHGVNHLTVEGGGTINGMGQEWWARSCKINPKNPCKHAPTALTFHRCKVLKIYNLMIINSQQMHIAFTKCLRVITTNLKVIAPATSPNTDGIHISASRGVEVKNSLVRTGDDCISIVNNSSRIRITSISCGPGHGISIGSLGKSKSWAQVHNVMIDGALLSNTENGVRIKTWQGGGGYAANIKFQNVLMENVSNPIIIDQYYCDAWFPCANQV
;
A
#
# COMPACT_ATOMS: atom_id res chain seq x y z
N MET A 1 -19.77 13.92 -2.90
CA MET A 1 -18.75 14.99 -2.78
C MET A 1 -18.49 15.22 -1.30
N ILE A 2 -17.23 15.37 -0.89
CA ILE A 2 -16.84 15.83 0.45
C ILE A 2 -16.32 17.28 0.30
N PRO A 3 -17.10 18.30 0.70
CA PRO A 3 -16.76 19.69 0.45
C PRO A 3 -15.54 20.16 1.27
N GLY A 4 -14.79 21.11 0.71
CA GLY A 4 -13.67 21.76 1.40
C GLY A 4 -14.12 22.51 2.65
N GLY A 5 -13.26 22.56 3.66
CA GLY A 5 -13.55 23.19 4.96
C GLY A 5 -14.31 22.30 5.96
N TYR A 6 -14.77 21.13 5.53
CA TYR A 6 -15.50 20.19 6.38
C TYR A 6 -14.71 18.92 6.68
N THR A 7 -14.98 18.34 7.85
CA THR A 7 -14.46 17.04 8.27
C THR A 7 -15.61 16.08 8.53
N TYR A 8 -15.55 14.88 7.95
CA TYR A 8 -16.57 13.85 8.09
C TYR A 8 -15.99 12.61 8.75
N LEU A 9 -16.54 12.24 9.90
CA LEU A 9 -16.29 10.94 10.51
C LEU A 9 -17.00 9.86 9.70
N VAL A 10 -16.24 8.90 9.17
CA VAL A 10 -16.79 7.81 8.34
C VAL A 10 -16.42 6.48 8.97
N HIS A 11 -17.44 5.75 9.43
CA HIS A 11 -17.30 4.36 9.90
C HIS A 11 -16.93 3.42 8.74
N PRO A 12 -16.53 2.16 9.03
CA PRO A 12 -16.19 1.20 7.99
C PRO A 12 -17.33 1.04 6.98
N VAL A 13 -17.01 1.13 5.69
CA VAL A 13 -18.01 1.15 4.63
C VAL A 13 -17.54 0.40 3.40
N ASP A 14 -18.43 -0.46 2.88
CA ASP A 14 -18.26 -1.17 1.62
C ASP A 14 -19.00 -0.40 0.51
N LEU A 15 -18.25 0.16 -0.44
CA LEU A 15 -18.72 0.87 -1.62
C LEU A 15 -18.66 -0.09 -2.83
N SER A 16 -19.75 -0.81 -3.06
CA SER A 16 -19.80 -1.91 -4.02
C SER A 16 -20.39 -1.50 -5.37
N GLY A 17 -19.81 -2.06 -6.44
CA GLY A 17 -20.33 -2.05 -7.80
C GLY A 17 -20.91 -3.40 -8.24
N PRO A 18 -21.16 -3.59 -9.54
CA PRO A 18 -20.82 -2.68 -10.62
C PRO A 18 -21.72 -1.43 -10.64
N CYS A 19 -21.14 -0.27 -10.87
CA CYS A 19 -21.89 0.96 -11.15
C CYS A 19 -22.36 0.96 -12.60
N LYS A 20 -23.59 1.43 -12.86
CA LYS A 20 -24.15 1.53 -14.22
C LYS A 20 -23.52 2.65 -15.06
N SER A 21 -22.94 3.64 -14.39
CA SER A 21 -22.32 4.81 -15.00
C SER A 21 -20.91 5.01 -14.44
N ARG A 22 -20.16 5.93 -15.06
CA ARG A 22 -18.92 6.46 -14.49
C ARG A 22 -19.24 7.16 -13.16
N VAL A 23 -18.36 7.00 -12.19
CA VAL A 23 -18.52 7.59 -10.85
C VAL A 23 -17.30 8.44 -10.54
N THR A 24 -17.53 9.65 -10.06
CA THR A 24 -16.49 10.52 -9.52
C THR A 24 -16.77 10.78 -8.05
N LEU A 25 -15.81 10.42 -7.20
CA LEU A 25 -15.79 10.78 -5.79
C LEU A 25 -14.81 11.95 -5.61
N THR A 26 -15.37 13.16 -5.52
CA THR A 26 -14.60 14.36 -5.20
C THR A 26 -14.51 14.54 -3.69
N ILE A 27 -13.29 14.62 -3.17
CA ILE A 27 -12.90 14.83 -1.79
C ILE A 27 -12.05 16.10 -1.74
N SER A 28 -12.64 17.20 -1.31
CA SER A 28 -11.96 18.48 -1.08
C SER A 28 -11.81 18.82 0.40
N GLY A 29 -12.65 18.23 1.27
CA GLY A 29 -12.52 18.30 2.72
C GLY A 29 -11.69 17.15 3.28
N THR A 30 -11.99 16.78 4.53
CA THR A 30 -11.32 15.68 5.24
C THR A 30 -12.30 14.55 5.54
N ILE A 31 -11.92 13.32 5.23
CA ILE A 31 -12.55 12.11 5.74
C ILE A 31 -11.68 11.60 6.89
N VAL A 32 -12.29 11.33 8.05
CA VAL A 32 -11.58 10.83 9.24
C VAL A 32 -12.17 9.50 9.71
N ALA A 33 -11.31 8.55 10.08
CA ALA A 33 -11.72 7.27 10.65
C ALA A 33 -12.08 7.41 12.15
N PRO A 34 -12.90 6.50 12.70
CA PRO A 34 -13.01 6.32 14.14
C PRO A 34 -11.62 6.04 14.74
N LYS A 35 -11.30 6.74 15.84
CA LYS A 35 -10.02 6.56 16.55
C LYS A 35 -9.96 5.20 17.26
N ASP A 36 -11.09 4.77 17.81
CA ASP A 36 -11.18 3.55 18.61
C ASP A 36 -11.29 2.31 17.71
N PRO A 37 -10.37 1.33 17.83
CA PRO A 37 -10.48 0.05 17.16
C PRO A 37 -11.81 -0.69 17.38
N GLU A 38 -12.52 -0.43 18.49
CA GLU A 38 -13.81 -1.04 18.77
C GLU A 38 -14.90 -0.70 17.76
N ALA A 39 -14.74 0.40 16.99
CA ALA A 39 -15.63 0.71 15.87
C ALA A 39 -15.63 -0.35 14.75
N TRP A 40 -14.68 -1.30 14.79
CA TRP A 40 -14.60 -2.47 13.89
C TRP A 40 -15.10 -3.77 14.53
N ASN A 41 -15.60 -3.76 15.77
CA ASN A 41 -16.13 -4.98 16.40
C ASN A 41 -17.31 -5.55 15.59
N GLY A 42 -17.27 -6.85 15.31
CA GLY A 42 -18.25 -7.52 14.46
C GLY A 42 -18.12 -7.24 12.95
N LEU A 43 -17.16 -6.43 12.53
CA LEU A 43 -16.88 -6.10 11.13
C LEU A 43 -15.57 -6.74 10.66
N ASN A 44 -15.23 -6.58 9.38
CA ASN A 44 -13.92 -7.00 8.87
C ASN A 44 -12.85 -5.98 9.31
N PRO A 45 -11.90 -6.36 10.19
CA PRO A 45 -10.94 -5.41 10.78
C PRO A 45 -9.90 -4.91 9.77
N ARG A 46 -9.87 -5.44 8.54
CA ARG A 46 -8.94 -5.00 7.49
C ARG A 46 -9.50 -3.91 6.59
N LYS A 47 -10.78 -3.56 6.72
CA LYS A 47 -11.47 -2.68 5.77
C LYS A 47 -11.90 -1.38 6.42
N TRP A 48 -11.49 -0.24 5.86
CA TRP A 48 -12.13 1.04 6.17
C TRP A 48 -12.98 1.55 5.01
N LEU A 49 -12.37 2.21 4.01
CA LEU A 49 -13.06 2.65 2.79
C LEU A 49 -12.79 1.60 1.71
N TYR A 50 -13.75 0.70 1.52
CA TYR A 50 -13.57 -0.49 0.69
C TYR A 50 -14.40 -0.41 -0.59
N PHE A 51 -13.74 -0.19 -1.72
CA PHE A 51 -14.36 -0.16 -3.03
C PHE A 51 -14.28 -1.54 -3.69
N HIS A 52 -15.41 -2.16 -3.97
CA HIS A 52 -15.45 -3.51 -4.54
C HIS A 52 -16.16 -3.56 -5.89
N GLY A 53 -15.48 -4.03 -6.94
CA GLY A 53 -16.10 -4.24 -8.25
C GLY A 53 -16.57 -2.95 -8.93
N VAL A 54 -16.05 -1.79 -8.52
CA VAL A 54 -16.40 -0.50 -9.11
C VAL A 54 -15.58 -0.30 -10.39
N ASN A 55 -16.26 -0.03 -11.50
CA ASN A 55 -15.63 0.22 -12.79
C ASN A 55 -15.73 1.70 -13.15
N HIS A 56 -14.72 2.26 -13.82
CA HIS A 56 -14.67 3.66 -14.25
C HIS A 56 -14.83 4.66 -13.08
N LEU A 57 -14.14 4.39 -11.98
CA LEU A 57 -14.11 5.26 -10.81
C LEU A 57 -12.98 6.29 -10.92
N THR A 58 -13.32 7.55 -10.65
CA THR A 58 -12.33 8.61 -10.39
C THR A 58 -12.46 9.05 -8.93
N VAL A 59 -11.36 9.11 -8.20
CA VAL A 59 -11.29 9.70 -6.85
C VAL A 59 -10.32 10.87 -6.91
N GLU A 60 -10.78 12.07 -6.57
CA GLU A 60 -10.00 13.31 -6.74
C GLU A 60 -10.41 14.38 -5.73
N GLY A 61 -9.83 15.59 -5.80
CA GLY A 61 -10.40 16.78 -5.17
C GLY A 61 -9.50 17.56 -4.22
N GLY A 62 -8.25 17.12 -4.00
CA GLY A 62 -7.26 17.84 -3.19
C GLY A 62 -7.33 17.58 -1.68
N GLY A 63 -8.38 16.90 -1.21
CA GLY A 63 -8.67 16.69 0.19
C GLY A 63 -7.87 15.57 0.87
N THR A 64 -8.21 15.32 2.13
CA THR A 64 -7.46 14.45 3.03
C THR A 64 -8.28 13.25 3.48
N ILE A 65 -7.64 12.09 3.53
CA ILE A 65 -8.17 10.87 4.16
C ILE A 65 -7.26 10.54 5.34
N ASN A 66 -7.77 10.65 6.55
CA ASN A 66 -7.02 10.45 7.79
C ASN A 66 -7.49 9.18 8.50
N GLY A 67 -6.61 8.17 8.55
CA GLY A 67 -6.89 6.87 9.17
C GLY A 67 -6.85 6.86 10.69
N MET A 68 -6.39 7.92 11.37
CA MET A 68 -6.33 7.95 12.85
C MET A 68 -5.66 6.71 13.46
N GLY A 69 -4.55 6.25 12.86
CA GLY A 69 -3.91 4.98 13.17
C GLY A 69 -3.25 4.83 14.55
N GLN A 70 -3.13 5.90 15.35
CA GLN A 70 -2.34 5.92 16.58
C GLN A 70 -2.72 4.81 17.57
N GLU A 71 -4.01 4.61 17.83
CA GLU A 71 -4.50 3.55 18.73
C GLU A 71 -4.23 2.15 18.18
N TRP A 72 -4.30 1.98 16.86
CA TRP A 72 -3.98 0.72 16.20
C TRP A 72 -2.50 0.39 16.32
N TRP A 73 -1.63 1.38 16.13
CA TRP A 73 -0.18 1.23 16.24
C TRP A 73 0.24 0.89 17.67
N ALA A 74 -0.32 1.56 18.67
CA ALA A 74 -0.04 1.29 20.08
C ALA A 74 -0.40 -0.15 20.51
N ARG A 75 -1.43 -0.73 19.88
CA ARG A 75 -1.89 -2.11 20.11
C ARG A 75 -1.20 -3.14 19.21
N SER A 76 -0.28 -2.73 18.35
CA SER A 76 0.40 -3.64 17.41
C SER A 76 1.44 -4.52 18.11
N CYS A 77 1.50 -5.79 17.70
CA CYS A 77 2.56 -6.70 18.15
C CYS A 77 3.95 -6.34 17.59
N LYS A 78 4.00 -5.54 16.51
CA LYS A 78 5.27 -5.04 15.95
C LYS A 78 5.86 -3.89 16.77
N ILE A 79 5.06 -3.26 17.64
CA ILE A 79 5.53 -2.25 18.60
C ILE A 79 5.80 -2.89 19.97
N ASN A 80 4.87 -3.73 20.44
CA ASN A 80 5.05 -4.48 21.68
C ASN A 80 4.77 -5.97 21.43
N PRO A 81 5.80 -6.85 21.43
CA PRO A 81 5.63 -8.28 21.17
C PRO A 81 4.68 -9.01 22.12
N LYS A 82 4.35 -8.43 23.28
CA LYS A 82 3.35 -8.97 24.21
C LYS A 82 1.90 -8.77 23.72
N ASN A 83 1.68 -7.84 22.81
CA ASN A 83 0.36 -7.62 22.21
C ASN A 83 0.03 -8.75 21.23
N PRO A 84 -1.26 -9.16 21.11
CA PRO A 84 -1.66 -10.10 20.08
C PRO A 84 -1.44 -9.50 18.68
N CYS A 85 -0.88 -10.28 17.76
CA CYS A 85 -0.76 -9.87 16.37
C CYS A 85 -2.14 -9.84 15.70
N LYS A 86 -2.75 -8.65 15.66
CA LYS A 86 -4.04 -8.38 15.02
C LYS A 86 -3.86 -7.61 13.73
N HIS A 87 -4.75 -7.84 12.78
CA HIS A 87 -4.83 -7.00 11.59
C HIS A 87 -5.48 -5.67 11.90
N ALA A 88 -5.14 -4.66 11.12
CA ALA A 88 -5.72 -3.33 11.22
C ALA A 88 -6.25 -2.86 9.84
N PRO A 89 -7.12 -1.85 9.80
CA PRO A 89 -7.71 -1.41 8.55
C PRO A 89 -6.70 -0.87 7.55
N THR A 90 -6.85 -1.22 6.28
CA THR A 90 -6.27 -0.45 5.17
C THR A 90 -7.19 0.73 4.89
N ALA A 91 -6.62 1.94 4.77
CA ALA A 91 -7.45 3.14 4.65
C ALA A 91 -8.29 3.15 3.38
N LEU A 92 -7.65 2.95 2.22
CA LEU A 92 -8.31 2.82 0.93
C LEU A 92 -8.02 1.44 0.33
N THR A 93 -9.05 0.62 0.15
CA THR A 93 -8.92 -0.63 -0.59
C THR A 93 -9.76 -0.59 -1.84
N PHE A 94 -9.13 -0.84 -2.99
CA PHE A 94 -9.82 -1.10 -4.24
C PHE A 94 -9.66 -2.56 -4.58
N HIS A 95 -10.77 -3.30 -4.59
CA HIS A 95 -10.79 -4.73 -4.85
C HIS A 95 -11.61 -5.02 -6.10
N ARG A 96 -11.02 -5.69 -7.09
CA ARG A 96 -11.67 -6.05 -8.37
C ARG A 96 -12.20 -4.85 -9.17
N CYS A 97 -11.64 -3.66 -8.94
CA CYS A 97 -11.98 -2.45 -9.70
C CYS A 97 -11.28 -2.42 -11.06
N LYS A 98 -11.94 -1.84 -12.08
CA LYS A 98 -11.38 -1.67 -13.43
C LYS A 98 -11.45 -0.22 -13.88
N VAL A 99 -10.42 0.26 -14.57
CA VAL A 99 -10.35 1.64 -15.07
C VAL A 99 -10.51 2.63 -13.91
N LEU A 100 -9.55 2.56 -12.98
CA LEU A 100 -9.52 3.36 -11.76
C LEU A 100 -8.56 4.53 -11.92
N LYS A 101 -8.97 5.71 -11.47
CA LYS A 101 -8.22 6.94 -11.50
C LYS A 101 -8.21 7.57 -10.10
N ILE A 102 -7.03 7.89 -9.57
CA ILE A 102 -6.90 8.50 -8.24
C ILE A 102 -5.90 9.65 -8.32
N TYR A 103 -6.33 10.87 -8.07
CA TYR A 103 -5.50 12.06 -8.28
C TYR A 103 -5.61 13.06 -7.15
N ASN A 104 -4.50 13.75 -6.84
CA ASN A 104 -4.50 14.93 -5.98
C ASN A 104 -5.15 14.65 -4.62
N LEU A 105 -4.64 13.67 -3.88
CA LEU A 105 -5.15 13.34 -2.54
C LEU A 105 -4.02 13.27 -1.53
N MET A 106 -4.35 13.63 -0.29
CA MET A 106 -3.51 13.35 0.86
C MET A 106 -4.11 12.19 1.66
N ILE A 107 -3.33 11.15 1.92
CA ILE A 107 -3.74 10.00 2.73
C ILE A 107 -2.76 9.93 3.90
N ILE A 108 -3.25 10.12 5.12
CA ILE A 108 -2.40 10.21 6.31
C ILE A 108 -2.79 9.21 7.39
N ASN A 109 -1.78 8.79 8.14
CA ASN A 109 -1.93 8.02 9.38
C ASN A 109 -2.86 6.82 9.24
N SER A 110 -2.69 6.02 8.18
CA SER A 110 -3.46 4.79 8.04
C SER A 110 -3.15 3.82 9.18
N GLN A 111 -4.18 3.10 9.62
CA GLN A 111 -4.12 2.13 10.70
C GLN A 111 -3.16 0.97 10.38
N GLN A 112 -3.14 0.54 9.11
CA GLN A 112 -2.15 -0.35 8.53
C GLN A 112 -1.71 0.25 7.18
N MET A 113 -2.06 -0.35 6.04
CA MET A 113 -1.67 0.15 4.71
C MET A 113 -2.52 1.34 4.26
N HIS A 114 -1.94 2.31 3.57
CA HIS A 114 -2.69 3.49 3.12
C HIS A 114 -3.58 3.17 1.91
N ILE A 115 -3.01 2.58 0.85
CA ILE A 115 -3.74 2.25 -0.37
C ILE A 115 -3.44 0.81 -0.77
N ALA A 116 -4.48 0.00 -1.02
CA ALA A 116 -4.35 -1.34 -1.58
C ALA A 116 -5.12 -1.50 -2.89
N PHE A 117 -4.43 -1.94 -3.94
CA PHE A 117 -5.02 -2.42 -5.19
C PHE A 117 -4.98 -3.94 -5.21
N THR A 118 -6.15 -4.57 -5.08
CA THR A 118 -6.29 -6.02 -5.09
C THR A 118 -7.09 -6.45 -6.31
N LYS A 119 -6.52 -7.30 -7.17
CA LYS A 119 -7.22 -7.82 -8.37
C LYS A 119 -7.74 -6.71 -9.29
N CYS A 120 -7.06 -5.58 -9.35
CA CYS A 120 -7.45 -4.43 -10.16
C CYS A 120 -6.87 -4.49 -11.58
N LEU A 121 -7.55 -3.81 -12.51
CA LEU A 121 -7.12 -3.71 -13.91
C LEU A 121 -7.16 -2.26 -14.39
N ARG A 122 -6.04 -1.76 -14.95
CA ARG A 122 -5.91 -0.38 -15.45
C ARG A 122 -6.17 0.64 -14.34
N VAL A 123 -5.18 0.81 -13.47
CA VAL A 123 -5.17 1.80 -12.39
C VAL A 123 -4.19 2.89 -12.75
N ILE A 124 -4.58 4.15 -12.56
CA ILE A 124 -3.68 5.30 -12.67
C ILE A 124 -3.81 6.12 -11.39
N THR A 125 -2.71 6.27 -10.67
CA THR A 125 -2.59 7.20 -9.55
C THR A 125 -1.57 8.29 -9.85
N THR A 126 -1.87 9.54 -9.47
CA THR A 126 -0.95 10.67 -9.71
C THR A 126 -1.10 11.74 -8.63
N ASN A 127 0.02 12.37 -8.25
CA ASN A 127 0.04 13.47 -7.28
C ASN A 127 -0.61 13.10 -5.94
N LEU A 128 -0.19 11.97 -5.37
CA LEU A 128 -0.59 11.55 -4.04
C LEU A 128 0.47 11.98 -3.01
N LYS A 129 -0.01 12.34 -1.81
CA LYS A 129 0.82 12.48 -0.62
C LYS A 129 0.38 11.44 0.40
N VAL A 130 1.21 10.44 0.67
CA VAL A 130 0.92 9.34 1.60
C VAL A 130 1.86 9.47 2.78
N ILE A 131 1.34 9.77 3.98
CA ILE A 131 2.17 10.23 5.12
C ILE A 131 1.77 9.55 6.43
N ALA A 132 2.72 8.87 7.07
CA ALA A 132 2.65 8.42 8.44
C ALA A 132 4.04 8.53 9.11
N PRO A 133 4.14 8.51 10.45
CA PRO A 133 5.42 8.50 11.13
C PRO A 133 6.30 7.32 10.73
N ALA A 134 7.63 7.50 10.73
CA ALA A 134 8.60 6.44 10.43
C ALA A 134 8.48 5.22 11.36
N THR A 135 7.97 5.43 12.58
CA THR A 135 7.79 4.39 13.60
C THR A 135 6.43 3.68 13.50
N SER A 136 5.57 4.06 12.56
CA SER A 136 4.25 3.44 12.41
C SER A 136 4.36 2.03 11.80
N PRO A 137 3.87 0.98 12.46
CA PRO A 137 4.12 -0.41 12.04
C PRO A 137 3.24 -0.80 10.85
N ASN A 138 3.83 -1.46 9.84
CA ASN A 138 3.11 -2.03 8.68
C ASN A 138 2.27 -1.01 7.91
N THR A 139 2.77 0.23 7.83
CA THR A 139 2.10 1.32 7.15
C THR A 139 2.49 1.46 5.69
N ASP A 140 2.44 0.37 4.91
CA ASP A 140 2.75 0.42 3.47
C ASP A 140 2.01 1.59 2.80
N GLY A 141 2.71 2.32 1.94
CA GLY A 141 2.12 3.43 1.22
C GLY A 141 1.13 2.95 0.16
N ILE A 142 1.64 2.24 -0.85
CA ILE A 142 0.83 1.68 -1.92
C ILE A 142 1.13 0.19 -2.07
N HIS A 143 0.15 -0.64 -1.75
CA HIS A 143 0.21 -2.09 -1.88
C HIS A 143 -0.50 -2.55 -3.15
N ILE A 144 0.22 -3.28 -4.02
CA ILE A 144 -0.27 -3.76 -5.31
C ILE A 144 -0.25 -5.29 -5.30
N SER A 145 -1.44 -5.90 -5.33
CA SER A 145 -1.63 -7.35 -5.26
C SER A 145 -2.54 -7.85 -6.37
N ALA A 146 -2.13 -8.93 -7.04
CA ALA A 146 -2.87 -9.59 -8.10
C ALA A 146 -3.41 -8.64 -9.21
N SER A 147 -2.72 -7.52 -9.46
CA SER A 147 -3.23 -6.41 -10.27
C SER A 147 -2.43 -6.23 -11.55
N ARG A 148 -3.09 -5.78 -12.62
CA ARG A 148 -2.47 -5.61 -13.94
C ARG A 148 -2.66 -4.22 -14.53
N GLY A 149 -1.58 -3.63 -15.04
CA GLY A 149 -1.63 -2.30 -15.64
C GLY A 149 -1.87 -1.24 -14.57
N VAL A 150 -0.95 -1.14 -13.61
CA VAL A 150 -1.00 -0.12 -12.55
C VAL A 150 0.08 0.91 -12.84
N GLU A 151 -0.31 2.17 -12.85
CA GLU A 151 0.59 3.30 -13.02
C GLU A 151 0.54 4.19 -11.77
N VAL A 152 1.70 4.47 -11.17
CA VAL A 152 1.85 5.39 -10.03
C VAL A 152 2.79 6.51 -10.44
N LYS A 153 2.37 7.77 -10.31
CA LYS A 153 3.13 8.91 -10.84
C LYS A 153 3.25 10.07 -9.86
N ASN A 154 4.35 10.81 -9.91
CA ASN A 154 4.49 12.13 -9.30
C ASN A 154 4.01 12.17 -7.83
N SER A 155 4.36 11.19 -7.02
CA SER A 155 3.79 11.03 -5.67
C SER A 155 4.87 11.01 -4.60
N LEU A 156 4.50 11.44 -3.40
CA LEU A 156 5.33 11.40 -2.21
C LEU A 156 4.76 10.37 -1.24
N VAL A 157 5.61 9.46 -0.78
CA VAL A 157 5.25 8.44 0.21
C VAL A 157 6.27 8.44 1.35
N ARG A 158 5.79 8.71 2.55
CA ARG A 158 6.59 8.75 3.78
C ARG A 158 5.85 7.92 4.83
N THR A 159 6.34 6.74 5.16
CA THR A 159 5.65 5.82 6.08
C THR A 159 6.64 5.08 6.95
N GLY A 160 6.18 4.12 7.76
CA GLY A 160 7.04 3.25 8.55
C GLY A 160 7.26 1.86 7.95
N ASP A 161 6.80 1.61 6.72
CA ASP A 161 7.03 0.33 6.02
C ASP A 161 7.29 0.59 4.52
N ASP A 162 7.03 -0.38 3.65
CA ASP A 162 7.25 -0.28 2.21
C ASP A 162 6.58 0.97 1.61
N CYS A 163 7.36 1.79 0.89
CA CYS A 163 6.85 2.91 0.11
C CYS A 163 5.83 2.41 -0.93
N ILE A 164 6.25 1.42 -1.70
CA ILE A 164 5.40 0.68 -2.63
C ILE A 164 5.75 -0.80 -2.50
N SER A 165 4.75 -1.65 -2.27
CA SER A 165 4.92 -3.10 -2.25
C SER A 165 4.16 -3.74 -3.42
N ILE A 166 4.86 -4.51 -4.27
CA ILE A 166 4.30 -5.22 -5.43
C ILE A 166 4.39 -6.70 -5.16
N VAL A 167 3.25 -7.34 -4.94
CA VAL A 167 3.17 -8.74 -4.52
C VAL A 167 2.51 -9.63 -5.58
N ASN A 168 2.33 -10.91 -5.22
CA ASN A 168 1.96 -12.01 -6.10
C ASN A 168 0.88 -11.67 -7.14
N ASN A 169 1.09 -12.21 -8.33
CA ASN A 169 0.20 -12.17 -9.49
C ASN A 169 0.00 -10.76 -10.05
N SER A 170 0.98 -9.88 -9.85
CA SER A 170 0.98 -8.50 -10.35
C SER A 170 1.84 -8.37 -11.60
N SER A 171 1.36 -7.61 -12.59
CA SER A 171 2.12 -7.41 -13.84
C SER A 171 1.82 -6.10 -14.55
N ARG A 172 2.74 -5.66 -15.42
CA ARG A 172 2.63 -4.39 -16.16
C ARG A 172 2.45 -3.22 -15.18
N ILE A 173 3.42 -3.07 -14.29
CA ILE A 173 3.43 -2.03 -13.26
C ILE A 173 4.43 -0.97 -13.68
N ARG A 174 4.03 0.30 -13.66
CA ARG A 174 4.90 1.43 -13.97
C ARG A 174 4.84 2.46 -12.85
N ILE A 175 5.99 2.77 -12.27
CA ILE A 175 6.14 3.77 -11.23
C ILE A 175 7.08 4.84 -11.76
N THR A 176 6.65 6.09 -11.79
CA THR A 176 7.46 7.19 -12.33
C THR A 176 7.45 8.42 -11.45
N SER A 177 8.60 9.06 -11.29
CA SER A 177 8.74 10.29 -10.50
C SER A 177 8.17 10.12 -9.08
N ILE A 178 8.67 9.15 -8.34
CA ILE A 178 8.25 8.85 -6.96
C ILE A 178 9.29 9.36 -5.96
N SER A 179 8.86 9.94 -4.86
CA SER A 179 9.71 10.21 -3.71
C SER A 179 9.27 9.33 -2.54
N CYS A 180 10.19 8.52 -2.03
CA CYS A 180 9.98 7.62 -0.91
C CYS A 180 10.87 8.06 0.24
N GLY A 181 10.33 8.07 1.47
CA GLY A 181 11.19 8.10 2.65
C GLY A 181 10.74 9.05 3.75
N PRO A 182 10.79 8.62 5.03
CA PRO A 182 11.31 7.34 5.51
C PRO A 182 10.42 6.12 5.17
N GLY A 183 10.89 4.91 5.51
CA GLY A 183 10.20 3.64 5.27
C GLY A 183 11.15 2.52 4.79
N HIS A 184 10.60 1.44 4.24
CA HIS A 184 11.36 0.25 3.82
C HIS A 184 11.71 0.21 2.32
N GLY A 185 11.51 1.30 1.59
CA GLY A 185 11.85 1.40 0.17
C GLY A 185 10.77 0.86 -0.77
N ILE A 186 11.15 0.56 -2.02
CA ILE A 186 10.25 -0.02 -3.02
C ILE A 186 10.53 -1.52 -3.11
N SER A 187 9.52 -2.32 -2.77
CA SER A 187 9.67 -3.77 -2.62
C SER A 187 8.87 -4.56 -3.64
N ILE A 188 9.52 -5.52 -4.28
CA ILE A 188 8.88 -6.66 -4.93
C ILE A 188 8.80 -7.80 -3.93
N GLY A 189 7.59 -8.23 -3.60
CA GLY A 189 7.32 -9.28 -2.62
C GLY A 189 6.83 -8.76 -1.26
N SER A 190 6.67 -9.62 -0.26
CA SER A 190 7.18 -11.00 -0.26
C SER A 190 6.43 -11.94 -1.22
N LEU A 191 7.18 -12.79 -1.92
CA LEU A 191 6.66 -13.76 -2.89
C LEU A 191 6.85 -15.19 -2.38
N GLY A 192 5.91 -16.09 -2.70
CA GLY A 192 6.07 -17.52 -2.43
C GLY A 192 5.83 -17.96 -0.98
N LYS A 193 5.17 -17.12 -0.16
CA LYS A 193 4.84 -17.45 1.24
C LYS A 193 4.17 -18.82 1.35
N SER A 194 4.51 -19.59 2.38
CA SER A 194 3.95 -20.92 2.63
C SER A 194 4.18 -21.91 1.48
N LYS A 195 5.39 -21.89 0.89
CA LYS A 195 5.78 -22.75 -0.25
C LYS A 195 4.86 -22.58 -1.47
N SER A 196 4.20 -21.43 -1.58
CA SER A 196 3.29 -21.16 -2.68
C SER A 196 4.07 -20.78 -3.94
N TRP A 197 3.40 -20.93 -5.09
CA TRP A 197 3.89 -20.38 -6.34
C TRP A 197 3.50 -18.90 -6.45
N ALA A 198 4.45 -18.05 -6.83
CA ALA A 198 4.22 -16.63 -7.01
C ALA A 198 4.91 -16.05 -8.25
N GLN A 199 4.25 -15.07 -8.87
CA GLN A 199 4.83 -14.34 -10.00
C GLN A 199 4.67 -12.83 -9.85
N VAL A 200 5.70 -12.09 -10.25
CA VAL A 200 5.62 -10.68 -10.58
C VAL A 200 6.42 -10.46 -11.85
N HIS A 201 5.86 -9.74 -12.83
CA HIS A 201 6.62 -9.46 -14.05
C HIS A 201 6.22 -8.19 -14.79
N ASN A 202 7.14 -7.69 -15.63
CA ASN A 202 6.98 -6.44 -16.39
C ASN A 202 6.75 -5.26 -15.43
N VAL A 203 7.73 -4.97 -14.58
CA VAL A 203 7.73 -3.84 -13.65
C VAL A 203 8.79 -2.85 -14.11
N MET A 204 8.42 -1.57 -14.19
CA MET A 204 9.34 -0.48 -14.48
C MET A 204 9.20 0.59 -13.41
N ILE A 205 10.31 0.94 -12.78
CA ILE A 205 10.45 2.08 -11.89
C ILE A 205 11.44 3.03 -12.54
N ASP A 206 11.01 4.25 -12.84
CA ASP A 206 11.81 5.24 -13.56
C ASP A 206 11.67 6.63 -12.91
N GLY A 207 12.76 7.16 -12.36
CA GLY A 207 12.75 8.43 -11.63
C GLY A 207 12.24 8.23 -10.21
N ALA A 208 13.09 7.70 -9.33
CA ALA A 208 12.76 7.56 -7.92
C ALA A 208 13.79 8.27 -7.05
N LEU A 209 13.33 9.03 -6.06
CA LEU A 209 14.16 9.54 -4.97
C LEU A 209 13.82 8.75 -3.71
N LEU A 210 14.80 8.07 -3.13
CA LEU A 210 14.65 7.38 -1.85
C LEU A 210 15.55 8.04 -0.81
N SER A 211 14.96 8.59 0.24
CA SER A 211 15.72 9.33 1.26
C SER A 211 15.41 8.81 2.66
N ASN A 212 16.43 8.49 3.47
CA ASN A 212 16.25 8.01 4.86
C ASN A 212 15.38 6.74 4.94
N THR A 213 15.53 5.82 3.99
CA THR A 213 14.84 4.52 3.98
C THR A 213 15.77 3.40 4.44
N GLU A 214 15.20 2.36 5.03
CA GLU A 214 15.95 1.14 5.38
C GLU A 214 16.51 0.48 4.10
N ASN A 215 15.67 0.36 3.06
CA ASN A 215 16.09 -0.20 1.78
C ASN A 215 15.82 0.79 0.66
N GLY A 216 16.59 0.70 -0.42
CA GLY A 216 16.32 1.41 -1.66
C GLY A 216 15.31 0.60 -2.46
N VAL A 217 15.82 -0.22 -3.37
CA VAL A 217 15.01 -1.19 -4.12
C VAL A 217 15.22 -2.60 -3.59
N ARG A 218 14.13 -3.32 -3.38
CA ARG A 218 14.14 -4.62 -2.70
C ARG A 218 13.37 -5.67 -3.50
N ILE A 219 13.91 -6.88 -3.56
CA ILE A 219 13.18 -8.08 -3.96
C ILE A 219 13.27 -9.08 -2.81
N LYS A 220 12.12 -9.54 -2.29
CA LYS A 220 12.05 -10.50 -1.18
C LYS A 220 11.20 -11.70 -1.55
N THR A 221 11.78 -12.90 -1.54
CA THR A 221 11.07 -14.17 -1.78
C THR A 221 11.22 -15.10 -0.60
N TRP A 222 10.14 -15.75 -0.20
CA TRP A 222 10.14 -16.73 0.88
C TRP A 222 10.95 -17.96 0.46
N GLN A 223 11.80 -18.41 1.36
CA GLN A 223 12.46 -19.71 1.24
C GLN A 223 11.45 -20.85 1.06
N GLY A 224 11.76 -21.79 0.16
CA GLY A 224 10.86 -22.89 -0.24
C GLY A 224 9.67 -22.48 -1.10
N GLY A 225 9.49 -21.18 -1.41
CA GLY A 225 8.50 -20.69 -2.37
C GLY A 225 8.94 -20.91 -3.82
N GLY A 226 7.98 -21.08 -4.73
CA GLY A 226 8.24 -21.26 -6.16
C GLY A 226 7.81 -20.07 -7.01
N GLY A 227 8.29 -20.00 -8.25
CA GLY A 227 7.84 -19.03 -9.26
C GLY A 227 8.93 -18.04 -9.69
N TYR A 228 8.56 -16.80 -10.00
CA TYR A 228 9.52 -15.84 -10.58
C TYR A 228 9.20 -14.36 -10.33
N ALA A 229 10.26 -13.55 -10.30
CA ALA A 229 10.22 -12.10 -10.44
C ALA A 229 11.02 -11.74 -11.71
N ALA A 230 10.34 -11.37 -12.80
CA ALA A 230 10.96 -11.30 -14.13
C ALA A 230 10.67 -9.99 -14.88
N ASN A 231 11.62 -9.54 -15.71
CA ASN A 231 11.50 -8.27 -16.45
C ASN A 231 11.16 -7.09 -15.52
N ILE A 232 12.05 -6.83 -14.56
CA ILE A 232 11.95 -5.76 -13.59
C ILE A 232 13.09 -4.79 -13.88
N LYS A 233 12.75 -3.52 -14.13
CA LYS A 233 13.72 -2.46 -14.40
C LYS A 233 13.58 -1.35 -13.37
N PHE A 234 14.67 -1.05 -12.67
CA PHE A 234 14.83 0.16 -11.87
C PHE A 234 15.76 1.10 -12.65
N GLN A 235 15.32 2.33 -12.88
CA GLN A 235 16.02 3.31 -13.72
C GLN A 235 15.91 4.70 -13.06
N ASN A 236 16.96 5.52 -13.19
CA ASN A 236 16.99 6.88 -12.66
C ASN A 236 16.60 6.94 -11.17
N VAL A 237 17.28 6.13 -10.35
CA VAL A 237 17.02 6.02 -8.91
C VAL A 237 18.12 6.75 -8.15
N LEU A 238 17.76 7.84 -7.47
CA LEU A 238 18.62 8.57 -6.55
C LEU A 238 18.34 8.10 -5.12
N MET A 239 19.39 7.83 -4.36
CA MET A 239 19.30 7.33 -2.99
C MET A 239 20.14 8.19 -2.06
N GLU A 240 19.54 8.68 -0.98
CA GLU A 240 20.16 9.54 0.02
C GLU A 240 19.95 8.96 1.42
N ASN A 241 21.03 8.67 2.16
CA ASN A 241 20.95 8.06 3.49
C ASN A 241 20.07 6.79 3.51
N VAL A 242 20.29 5.89 2.56
CA VAL A 242 19.59 4.61 2.44
C VAL A 242 20.48 3.49 2.98
N SER A 243 20.00 2.71 3.95
CA SER A 243 20.85 1.70 4.62
C SER A 243 21.23 0.55 3.70
N ASN A 244 20.27 0.01 2.94
CA ASN A 244 20.46 -1.07 1.97
C ASN A 244 20.03 -0.60 0.57
N PRO A 245 20.89 0.04 -0.24
CA PRO A 245 20.50 0.61 -1.53
C PRO A 245 19.80 -0.39 -2.47
N ILE A 246 20.35 -1.59 -2.61
CA ILE A 246 19.77 -2.68 -3.39
C ILE A 246 19.87 -3.95 -2.56
N ILE A 247 18.74 -4.66 -2.38
CA ILE A 247 18.72 -5.95 -1.68
C ILE A 247 17.82 -6.95 -2.40
N ILE A 248 18.36 -8.14 -2.64
CA ILE A 248 17.62 -9.29 -3.17
C ILE A 248 17.77 -10.42 -2.14
N ASP A 249 16.69 -10.68 -1.42
CA ASP A 249 16.65 -11.70 -0.37
C ASP A 249 15.74 -12.86 -0.80
N GLN A 250 16.34 -14.03 -1.04
CA GLN A 250 15.63 -15.25 -1.38
C GLN A 250 15.39 -16.19 -0.19
N TYR A 251 15.86 -15.81 1.00
CA TYR A 251 15.68 -16.55 2.25
C TYR A 251 14.67 -15.89 3.19
N TYR A 252 13.88 -14.93 2.68
CA TYR A 252 12.97 -14.11 3.46
C TYR A 252 12.07 -14.96 4.36
N CYS A 253 12.00 -14.58 5.63
CA CYS A 253 11.18 -15.24 6.63
C CYS A 253 10.71 -14.22 7.68
N ASP A 254 9.43 -13.82 7.62
CA ASP A 254 8.75 -13.06 8.67
C ASP A 254 7.87 -14.02 9.49
N ALA A 255 8.53 -14.89 10.26
CA ALA A 255 7.91 -15.81 11.20
C ALA A 255 8.39 -15.50 12.63
N TRP A 256 7.61 -15.92 13.63
CA TRP A 256 7.96 -15.69 15.03
C TRP A 256 9.27 -16.40 15.41
N PHE A 257 9.49 -17.60 14.87
CA PHE A 257 10.74 -18.32 15.01
C PHE A 257 11.56 -18.21 13.72
N PRO A 258 12.90 -18.05 13.82
CA PRO A 258 13.77 -18.07 12.65
C PRO A 258 13.52 -19.33 11.82
N CYS A 259 13.31 -19.14 10.50
CA CYS A 259 13.22 -20.26 9.59
C CYS A 259 14.61 -20.88 9.40
N ALA A 260 14.72 -22.22 9.48
CA ALA A 260 15.91 -22.91 8.99
C ALA A 260 15.96 -22.80 7.47
N ASN A 261 17.07 -22.29 6.92
CA ASN A 261 17.24 -22.07 5.48
C ASN A 261 16.91 -23.33 4.67
N GLN A 262 15.91 -23.22 3.81
CA GLN A 262 15.54 -24.25 2.84
C GLN A 262 16.27 -23.96 1.53
N VAL A 263 17.06 -24.94 1.05
CA VAL A 263 17.71 -24.91 -0.26
C VAL A 263 16.68 -25.23 -1.35
#